data_AF-A0A6D1ADN7-F1
#
_entry.id   AF-A0A6D1ADN7-F1
#
_cell.length_a   1.000
_cell.length_b   1.000
_cell.length_c   1.000
_cell.angle_alpha   90.00
_cell.angle_beta   90.00
_cell.angle_gamma   90.00
#
_symmetry.space_group_name_H-M   'P 1'
#
loop_
_entity.id
_entity.type
_entity.pdbx_description
1 polymer ?
#
loop_
_entity_poly.entity_id
_entity_poly.type
_entity_poly.pdbx_seq_one_letter_code
_entity_poly.pdbx_strand_id
1 'polypeptide(L)' 'SIINPFNQEEIATVSEGGREDAIKAIAAARRAFDKGEWSSLSGLERGKIVLKIAELIRRDLEELAELESLDTGKTL' A
#
# COMPACT_ATOMS: atom_id res chain seq x y z
N SER A 1 -15.01 8.01 -4.35
CA SER A 1 -14.38 9.18 -3.72
C SER A 1 -14.04 8.83 -2.28
N ILE A 2 -13.04 9.50 -1.72
CA ILE A 2 -12.64 9.42 -0.32
C ILE A 2 -13.07 10.72 0.33
N ILE A 3 -13.70 10.63 1.51
CA ILE A 3 -14.33 11.75 2.20
C ILE A 3 -13.63 11.96 3.54
N ASN A 4 -13.24 13.20 3.84
CA ASN A 4 -12.76 13.54 5.16
C ASN A 4 -13.94 13.49 6.16
N PRO A 5 -13.88 12.64 7.21
CA PRO A 5 -14.98 12.47 8.15
C PRO A 5 -15.25 13.72 9.01
N PHE A 6 -14.27 14.62 9.17
CA PHE A 6 -14.41 15.83 9.98
C PHE A 6 -15.36 16.86 9.34
N ASN A 7 -15.23 17.10 8.03
CA ASN A 7 -15.96 18.17 7.32
C ASN A 7 -16.83 17.68 6.15
N GLN A 8 -16.81 16.37 5.84
CA GLN A 8 -17.56 15.74 4.75
C GLN A 8 -17.15 16.20 3.34
N GLU A 9 -15.98 16.82 3.20
CA GLU A 9 -15.44 17.21 1.90
C GLU A 9 -14.70 16.04 1.23
N GLU A 10 -14.76 15.98 -0.09
CA GLU A 10 -13.98 15.01 -0.88
C GLU A 10 -12.50 15.39 -0.88
N ILE A 11 -11.64 14.44 -0.52
CA ILE A 11 -10.18 14.63 -0.46
C ILE A 11 -9.44 13.90 -1.59
N ALA A 12 -10.04 12.87 -2.18
CA ALA A 12 -9.48 12.14 -3.31
C ALA A 12 -10.55 11.38 -4.09
N THR A 13 -10.30 11.20 -5.39
CA THR A 13 -11.02 10.21 -6.21
C THR A 13 -10.05 9.08 -6.56
N VAL A 14 -10.47 7.84 -6.32
CA VAL A 14 -9.68 6.63 -6.59
C VAL A 14 -10.42 5.71 -7.55
N SER A 15 -9.67 4.85 -8.24
CA SER A 15 -10.25 3.83 -9.11
C SER A 15 -11.09 2.82 -8.33
N GLU A 16 -12.25 2.47 -8.85
CA GLU A 16 -13.10 1.40 -8.32
C GLU A 16 -12.80 0.10 -9.07
N GLY A 17 -12.00 -0.78 -8.45
CA GLY A 17 -11.55 -2.04 -9.06
C GLY A 17 -12.66 -3.09 -9.13
N GLY A 18 -12.76 -3.77 -10.27
CA GLY A 18 -13.75 -4.82 -10.51
C GLY A 18 -13.23 -6.25 -10.33
N ARG A 19 -14.10 -7.23 -10.61
CA ARG A 19 -13.76 -8.65 -10.57
C ARG A 19 -12.59 -8.99 -11.49
N GLU A 20 -12.58 -8.43 -12.68
CA GLU A 20 -11.58 -8.68 -13.71
C GLU A 20 -10.20 -8.16 -13.28
N ASP A 21 -10.16 -7.03 -12.59
CA ASP A 21 -8.91 -6.46 -12.05
C ASP A 21 -8.35 -7.33 -10.94
N ALA A 22 -9.22 -7.84 -10.06
CA ALA A 22 -8.84 -8.81 -9.03
C ALA A 22 -8.27 -10.11 -9.65
N ILE A 23 -8.91 -10.64 -10.70
CA ILE A 23 -8.41 -11.82 -11.43
C ILE A 23 -7.02 -11.55 -12.00
N LYS A 24 -6.79 -10.38 -12.62
CA LYS A 24 -5.48 -10.00 -13.15
C LYS A 24 -4.43 -9.88 -12.03
N ALA A 25 -4.79 -9.28 -10.89
CA ALA A 25 -3.90 -9.13 -9.74
C ALA A 25 -3.50 -10.50 -9.15
N ILE A 26 -4.45 -11.42 -8.99
CA ILE A 26 -4.20 -12.79 -8.53
C ILE A 26 -3.26 -13.51 -9.50
N ALA A 27 -3.51 -13.41 -10.81
CA ALA A 27 -2.66 -14.03 -11.81
C ALA A 27 -1.24 -13.44 -11.81
N ALA A 28 -1.10 -12.13 -11.59
CA ALA A 28 0.21 -11.47 -11.45
C ALA A 28 0.96 -11.95 -10.20
N ALA A 29 0.31 -11.99 -9.04
CA ALA A 29 0.88 -12.51 -7.80
C ALA A 29 1.31 -13.97 -7.96
N ARG A 30 0.47 -14.79 -8.61
CA ARG A 30 0.78 -16.20 -8.87
C ARG A 30 2.03 -16.34 -9.72
N ARG A 31 2.13 -15.58 -10.83
CA ARG A 31 3.32 -15.56 -11.69
C ARG A 31 4.57 -15.09 -10.94
N ALA A 32 4.46 -14.04 -10.13
CA ALA A 32 5.58 -13.51 -9.36
C ALA A 32 6.15 -14.56 -8.38
N PHE A 33 5.28 -15.37 -7.75
CA PHE A 33 5.76 -16.45 -6.88
C PHE A 33 6.28 -17.66 -7.67
N ASP A 34 5.62 -18.10 -8.75
CA ASP A 34 6.03 -19.32 -9.48
C ASP A 34 7.27 -19.11 -10.35
N LYS A 35 7.40 -17.92 -10.94
CA LYS A 35 8.37 -17.64 -12.00
C LYS A 35 9.20 -16.37 -11.75
N GLY A 36 8.84 -15.57 -10.75
CA GLY A 36 9.58 -14.37 -10.38
C GLY A 36 10.67 -14.68 -9.36
N GLU A 37 11.46 -13.66 -9.07
CA GLU A 37 12.65 -13.80 -8.22
C GLU A 37 12.30 -13.87 -6.72
N TRP A 38 11.16 -13.30 -6.32
CA TRP A 38 10.79 -13.09 -4.91
C TRP A 38 10.79 -14.38 -4.07
N SER A 39 10.23 -15.47 -4.61
CA SER A 39 10.14 -16.75 -3.92
C SER A 39 11.51 -17.44 -3.77
N SER A 40 12.44 -17.15 -4.69
CA SER A 40 13.80 -17.70 -4.70
C SER A 40 14.80 -16.93 -3.83
N LEU A 41 14.48 -15.67 -3.46
CA LEU A 41 15.33 -14.87 -2.59
C LEU A 41 15.59 -15.58 -1.25
N SER A 42 16.78 -15.43 -0.70
CA SER A 42 17.06 -15.87 0.66
C SER A 42 16.27 -15.04 1.68
N GLY A 43 16.14 -15.57 2.91
CA GLY A 43 15.54 -14.82 4.01
C GLY A 43 16.27 -13.49 4.29
N LEU A 44 17.60 -13.46 4.11
CA LEU A 44 18.41 -12.26 4.29
C LEU A 44 18.08 -11.19 3.24
N GLU A 45 17.96 -11.57 1.97
CA GLU A 45 17.63 -10.64 0.88
C GLU A 45 16.24 -10.05 1.05
N ARG A 46 15.23 -10.89 1.36
CA ARG A 46 13.90 -10.38 1.70
C ARG A 46 13.92 -9.47 2.92
N GLY A 47 14.70 -9.82 3.94
CA GLY A 47 14.88 -9.00 5.14
C GLY A 47 15.40 -7.60 4.82
N LYS A 48 16.40 -7.48 3.93
CA LYS A 48 16.91 -6.17 3.47
C LYS A 48 15.83 -5.34 2.80
N ILE A 49 14.98 -5.94 1.98
CA ILE A 49 13.87 -5.24 1.31
C ILE A 49 12.83 -4.75 2.34
N VAL A 50 12.45 -5.60 3.29
CA VAL A 50 11.50 -5.22 4.36
C VAL A 50 12.05 -4.10 5.23
N LEU A 51 13.34 -4.17 5.60
CA LEU A 51 13.99 -3.09 6.34
C LEU A 51 14.03 -1.79 5.54
N LYS A 52 14.24 -1.86 4.22
CA LYS A 52 14.20 -0.68 3.36
C LYS A 52 12.81 -0.03 3.34
N ILE A 53 11.75 -0.83 3.29
CA ILE A 53 10.37 -0.32 3.38
C ILE A 53 10.16 0.39 4.72
N ALA A 54 10.63 -0.19 5.83
CA ALA A 54 10.53 0.45 7.14
C ALA A 54 11.32 1.78 7.23
N GLU A 55 12.49 1.87 6.59
CA GLU A 55 13.22 3.14 6.46
C GLU A 55 12.42 4.20 5.71
N LEU A 56 11.77 3.82 4.60
CA LEU A 56 10.96 4.75 3.80
C LEU A 56 9.73 5.23 4.57
N ILE A 57 9.04 4.34 5.28
CA ILE A 57 7.91 4.71 6.15
C ILE A 57 8.37 5.70 7.23
N ARG A 58 9.53 5.49 7.86
CA ARG A 58 10.06 6.44 8.87
C ARG A 58 10.47 7.77 8.27
N ARG A 59 11.00 7.78 7.05
CA ARG A 59 11.35 9.00 6.33
C ARG A 59 10.11 9.86 6.08
N ASP A 60 9.00 9.23 5.71
CA ASP A 60 7.76 9.91 5.29
C ASP A 60 6.71 9.94 6.43
N LEU A 61 7.15 9.82 7.69
CA LEU A 61 6.26 9.60 8.84
C LEU A 61 5.20 10.70 9.00
N GLU A 62 5.60 11.97 8.87
CA GLU A 62 4.71 13.12 9.05
C GLU A 62 3.62 13.13 7.96
N GLU A 63 4.00 12.97 6.70
CA GLU A 63 3.07 12.92 5.57
C GLU A 63 2.09 11.75 5.70
N LEU A 64 2.59 10.55 6.05
CA LEU A 64 1.74 9.38 6.26
C LEU A 64 0.76 9.56 7.44
N ALA A 65 1.19 10.24 8.51
CA ALA A 65 0.33 10.53 9.66
C ALA A 65 -0.79 11.53 9.29
N GLU A 66 -0.46 12.58 8.54
CA GLU A 66 -1.44 13.55 8.03
C GLU A 66 -2.45 12.90 7.09
N LEU A 67 -2.00 12.06 6.15
CA LEU A 67 -2.89 11.32 5.24
C LEU A 67 -3.84 10.39 5.99
N GLU A 68 -3.32 9.64 6.98
CA GLU A 68 -4.12 8.73 7.79
C GLU A 68 -5.14 9.48 8.67
N SER A 69 -4.75 10.63 9.23
CA SER A 69 -5.66 11.50 9.98
C SER A 69 -6.75 12.08 9.08
N LEU A 70 -6.39 12.51 7.86
CA LEU A 70 -7.33 13.08 6.90
C LEU A 70 -8.36 12.06 6.39
N ASP A 71 -7.93 10.82 6.14
CA ASP A 71 -8.79 9.73 5.65
C ASP A 71 -9.70 9.15 6.75
N THR A 72 -9.17 8.96 7.97
CA THR A 72 -9.93 8.27 9.03
C THR A 72 -10.42 9.17 10.17
N GLY A 73 -9.99 10.43 10.25
CA GLY A 73 -10.34 11.36 11.32
C GLY A 73 -9.67 11.10 12.67
N LYS A 74 -8.64 10.25 12.74
CA LYS A 74 -7.90 9.99 13.98
C LYS A 74 -6.98 11.17 14.33
N THR A 75 -6.65 11.35 15.60
CA THR A 75 -5.72 12.40 16.02
C THR A 75 -4.29 12.11 15.55
N LEU A 76 -3.54 13.17 15.24
CA LEU A 76 -2.09 13.14 15.07
C LEU A 76 -1.37 12.92 16.40
#